data_AF-A0A0V1IM17-F1
#
_entry.id   AF-A0A0V1IM17-F1
#
_cell.length_a   1.000
_cell.length_b   1.000
_cell.length_c   1.000
_cell.angle_alpha   90.00
_cell.angle_beta   90.00
_cell.angle_gamma   90.00
#
_symmetry.space_group_name_H-M   'P 1'
#
loop_
_entity.id
_entity.type
_entity.pdbx_description
1 polymer ?
#
loop_
_entity_poly.entity_id
_entity_poly.type
_entity_poly.pdbx_seq_one_letter_code
_entity_poly.pdbx_strand_id
1 'polypeptide(L)'
;MADAGFFRGTNSEQDLRFSNKQKKLLKTLKFEDSLNTKVDMKRIDLDVMRLWITKRVSEILGIEDDVVVEFVLNQLEEEVFFIY
;
A
#
# COMPACT_ATOMS: atom_id res chain seq x y z
N MET A 1 -3.40 13.21 -44.22
CA MET A 1 -2.20 13.83 -43.63
C MET A 1 -2.00 13.13 -42.30
N ALA A 2 -1.38 11.95 -42.34
CA ALA A 2 0.02 11.74 -42.01
C ALA A 2 0.30 12.09 -40.54
N ASP A 3 0.20 11.08 -39.67
CA ASP A 3 1.21 10.93 -38.61
C ASP A 3 1.39 9.45 -38.28
N ALA A 4 2.13 8.79 -39.18
CA ALA A 4 2.72 7.48 -38.98
C ALA A 4 3.87 7.59 -37.95
N GLY A 5 3.53 7.98 -36.71
CA GLY A 5 4.48 8.19 -35.62
C GLY A 5 4.23 7.34 -34.37
N PHE A 6 3.10 6.62 -34.31
CA PHE A 6 2.68 5.85 -33.12
C PHE A 6 3.33 4.46 -32.97
N PHE A 7 4.47 4.21 -33.64
CA PHE A 7 5.19 2.93 -33.61
C PHE A 7 6.65 3.07 -33.16
N ARG A 8 6.90 3.87 -32.10
CA ARG A 8 8.06 3.65 -31.23
C ARG A 8 7.53 3.33 -29.84
N GLY A 9 7.49 2.03 -29.54
CA GLY A 9 7.18 1.41 -28.25
C GLY A 9 6.51 2.30 -27.22
N THR A 10 5.18 2.16 -27.06
CA THR A 10 4.51 2.62 -25.84
C THR A 10 5.20 1.93 -24.67
N ASN A 11 5.86 2.69 -23.80
CA ASN A 11 6.37 2.15 -22.55
C ASN A 11 5.18 1.60 -21.73
N SER A 12 5.41 0.66 -20.81
CA SER A 12 4.33 0.07 -20.01
C SER A 12 3.52 1.10 -19.22
N GLU A 13 4.07 2.29 -18.98
CA GLU A 13 3.41 3.41 -18.30
C GLU A 13 2.43 4.20 -19.18
N GLN A 14 2.58 4.16 -20.50
CA GLN A 14 1.71 4.82 -21.48
C GLN A 14 0.57 3.92 -21.98
N ASP A 15 0.61 2.63 -21.66
CA ASP A 15 -0.46 1.69 -22.02
C ASP A 15 -1.63 1.79 -21.02
N LEU A 16 -2.71 2.44 -21.46
CA LEU A 16 -3.97 2.57 -20.69
C LEU A 16 -4.60 1.22 -20.30
N ARG A 17 -4.24 0.11 -20.95
CA ARG A 17 -4.71 -1.24 -20.59
C ARG A 17 -4.08 -1.71 -19.29
N PHE A 18 -2.86 -1.25 -18.99
CA PHE A 18 -2.18 -1.43 -17.71
C PHE A 18 -2.41 -0.22 -16.79
N SER A 19 -3.62 0.35 -16.80
CA SER A 19 -4.01 1.38 -15.85
C SER A 19 -3.63 0.92 -14.44
N ASN A 20 -2.89 1.76 -13.72
CA ASN A 20 -2.24 1.45 -12.46
C ASN A 20 -3.28 0.95 -11.43
N LYS A 21 -3.48 -0.37 -11.37
CA LYS A 21 -4.64 -1.01 -10.70
C LYS A 21 -4.70 -0.63 -9.23
N GLN A 22 -3.53 -0.54 -8.59
CA GLN A 22 -3.37 -0.07 -7.22
C GLN A 22 -3.92 1.35 -7.02
N LYS A 23 -3.56 2.31 -7.90
CA LYS A 23 -4.04 3.69 -7.82
C LYS A 23 -5.55 3.79 -8.04
N LYS A 24 -6.12 2.91 -8.86
CA LYS A 24 -7.58 2.83 -9.08
C LYS A 24 -8.29 2.21 -7.87
N LEU A 25 -7.70 1.19 -7.26
CA LEU A 25 -8.20 0.54 -6.04
C LEU A 25 -8.24 1.53 -4.87
N LEU A 26 -7.14 2.27 -4.65
CA LEU A 26 -7.04 3.30 -3.61
C LEU A 26 -8.11 4.39 -3.74
N LYS A 27 -8.50 4.76 -4.96
CA LYS A 27 -9.59 5.74 -5.20
C LYS A 27 -10.98 5.20 -4.92
N THR A 28 -11.15 3.88 -4.91
CA THR A 28 -12.45 3.22 -4.68
C THR A 28 -12.68 2.99 -3.19
N LEU A 29 -11.60 2.83 -2.43
CA LEU A 29 -11.63 2.66 -0.98
C LEU A 29 -11.91 4.01 -0.30
N LYS A 30 -12.86 4.01 0.64
CA LYS A 30 -13.12 5.15 1.51
C LYS A 30 -12.27 4.99 2.75
N PHE A 31 -11.21 5.79 2.86
CA PHE A 31 -10.37 5.88 4.04
C PHE A 31 -10.91 6.94 4.98
N GLU A 32 -10.68 6.77 6.28
CA GLU A 32 -10.96 7.81 7.27
C GLU A 32 -9.94 8.96 7.11
N ASP A 33 -10.36 10.20 7.38
CA ASP A 33 -9.49 11.39 7.23
C ASP A 33 -8.24 11.34 8.13
N SER A 34 -8.28 10.55 9.21
CA SER A 34 -7.15 10.29 10.11
C SER A 34 -5.91 9.79 9.35
N LEU A 35 -6.10 8.99 8.29
CA LEU A 35 -5.04 8.42 7.45
C LEU A 35 -4.33 9.44 6.54
N ASN A 36 -4.86 10.66 6.37
CA ASN A 36 -4.16 11.72 5.65
C ASN A 36 -3.03 12.38 6.48
N THR A 37 -2.98 12.10 7.78
CA THR A 37 -1.97 12.65 8.66
C THR A 37 -0.67 11.88 8.47
N LYS A 38 0.40 12.57 8.05
CA LYS A 38 1.73 11.96 7.99
C LYS A 38 2.22 11.63 9.40
N VAL A 39 2.64 10.40 9.59
CA VAL A 39 3.17 9.90 10.87
C VAL A 39 4.67 9.67 10.72
N ASP A 40 5.43 10.07 11.74
CA ASP A 40 6.86 9.77 11.83
C ASP A 40 7.08 8.38 12.44
N MET A 41 7.35 7.40 11.57
CA MET A 41 7.55 6.00 11.96
C MET A 41 8.81 5.78 12.82
N LYS A 42 9.77 6.74 12.88
CA LYS A 42 10.97 6.63 13.73
C LYS A 42 10.68 6.84 15.21
N ARG A 43 9.53 7.43 15.53
CA ARG A 43 9.11 7.74 16.90
C ARG A 43 8.07 6.74 17.42
N ILE A 44 7.82 5.68 16.66
CA ILE A 44 6.86 4.63 17.00
C ILE A 44 7.62 3.40 17.46
N ASP A 45 7.14 2.80 18.54
CA ASP A 45 7.61 1.50 18.99
C ASP A 45 6.85 0.39 18.23
N LEU A 46 7.55 -0.28 17.31
CA LEU A 46 6.98 -1.33 16.48
C LEU A 46 6.64 -2.59 17.27
N ASP A 47 7.30 -2.86 18.40
CA ASP A 47 7.02 -4.04 19.23
C ASP A 47 5.64 -3.95 19.89
N VAL A 48 5.26 -2.74 20.33
CA VAL A 48 3.91 -2.47 20.85
C VAL A 48 2.87 -2.55 19.73
N MET A 49 3.19 -2.01 18.55
CA MET A 49 2.30 -2.06 17.38
C MET A 49 2.06 -3.49 16.91
N ARG A 50 3.08 -4.36 16.94
CA ARG A 50 2.95 -5.79 16.62
C ARG A 50 1.86 -6.44 17.46
N LEU A 51 1.89 -6.26 18.78
CA LEU A 51 0.90 -6.85 19.68
C LEU A 51 -0.53 -6.33 19.40
N TRP A 52 -0.65 -5.03 19.10
CA TRP A 52 -1.94 -4.42 18.77
C TRP A 52 -2.48 -4.91 17.42
N ILE A 53 -1.62 -5.00 16.40
CA ILE A 53 -1.97 -5.47 15.04
C ILE A 53 -2.41 -6.92 15.10
N THR A 54 -1.66 -7.81 15.76
CA THR A 54 -2.03 -9.23 15.90
C THR A 54 -3.45 -9.36 16.45
N LYS A 55 -3.72 -8.70 17.59
CA LYS A 55 -5.06 -8.71 18.19
C LYS A 55 -6.12 -8.19 17.23
N ARG A 56 -5.84 -7.07 16.55
CA ARG A 56 -6.82 -6.42 15.67
C ARG A 56 -7.12 -7.25 14.42
N VAL A 57 -6.11 -7.89 13.84
CA VAL A 57 -6.25 -8.80 12.71
C VAL A 57 -7.07 -10.03 13.11
N SER A 58 -6.77 -10.63 14.25
CA SER A 58 -7.55 -11.76 14.77
C SER A 58 -9.01 -11.40 15.03
N GLU A 59 -9.30 -10.20 15.54
CA GLU A 59 -10.67 -9.70 15.72
C GLU A 59 -11.42 -9.54 14.39
N ILE A 60 -10.75 -9.09 13.33
CA ILE A 60 -11.36 -8.85 12.02
C ILE A 60 -11.60 -10.17 11.28
N LEU A 61 -10.63 -11.08 11.31
CA LEU A 61 -10.69 -12.36 10.58
C LEU A 61 -11.45 -13.44 11.37
N GLY A 62 -11.56 -13.31 12.69
CA GLY A 62 -12.12 -14.33 13.57
C GLY A 62 -11.23 -15.56 13.76
N ILE A 63 -10.00 -15.52 13.23
CA ILE A 63 -8.99 -16.56 13.31
C ILE A 63 -7.61 -15.91 13.52
N GLU A 64 -6.67 -16.67 14.06
CA GLU A 64 -5.26 -16.26 14.08
C GLU A 64 -4.60 -16.60 12.74
N ASP A 65 -4.04 -15.58 12.09
CA ASP A 65 -3.34 -15.70 10.82
C ASP A 65 -2.02 -14.91 10.89
N ASP A 66 -0.94 -15.62 11.17
CA ASP A 66 0.40 -15.05 11.32
C ASP A 66 0.94 -14.48 9.99
N VAL A 67 0.51 -15.02 8.85
CA VAL A 67 0.98 -14.54 7.53
C VAL A 67 0.46 -13.14 7.26
N VAL A 68 -0.81 -12.88 7.60
CA VAL A 68 -1.42 -11.55 7.45
C VAL A 68 -0.80 -10.55 8.42
N VAL A 69 -0.51 -10.96 9.66
CA VAL A 69 0.15 -10.11 10.65
C VAL A 69 1.54 -9.69 10.17
N GLU A 70 2.36 -10.66 9.75
CA GLU A 70 3.69 -10.38 9.21
C GLU A 70 3.63 -9.53 7.93
N PHE A 71 2.63 -9.74 7.07
CA PHE A 71 2.43 -8.91 5.90
C PHE A 71 2.17 -7.44 6.24
N VAL A 72 1.31 -7.16 7.24
CA VAL A 72 1.03 -5.78 7.68
C VAL A 72 2.29 -5.13 8.29
N LEU A 73 3.06 -5.89 9.08
CA LEU A 73 4.30 -5.40 9.68
C LEU A 73 5.36 -5.06 8.65
N ASN A 74 5.56 -5.93 7.65
CA ASN A 74 6.46 -5.68 6.54
C ASN A 74 6.10 -4.39 5.78
N GLN A 75 4.79 -4.12 5.58
CA GLN A 75 4.35 -2.89 4.93
C GLN A 75 4.70 -1.63 5.75
N LEU A 76 4.64 -1.71 7.08
CA LEU A 76 5.01 -0.61 7.97
C LEU A 76 6.53 -0.37 7.99
N GLU A 77 7.33 -1.43 7.88
CA GLU A 77 8.79 -1.33 7.78
C GLU A 77 9.25 -0.81 6.41
N GLU A 78 8.60 -1.22 5.31
CA GLU A 78 8.96 -0.77 3.96
C GLU A 78 8.74 0.75 3.79
N GLU A 79 7.66 1.30 4.35
CA GLU A 79 7.41 2.75 4.39
C GLU A 79 8.46 3.50 5.21
N VAL A 80 9.09 2.89 6.22
CA VAL A 80 10.24 3.48 6.94
C VAL A 80 11.46 3.57 6.03
N PHE A 81 11.70 2.54 5.20
CA PHE A 81 12.85 2.47 4.31
C PHE A 81 12.78 3.42 3.12
N PHE A 82 11.60 3.67 2.56
CA PHE A 82 11.43 4.62 1.44
C PHE A 82 11.68 6.10 1.82
N ILE A 83 11.73 6.42 3.11
CA ILE A 83 11.96 7.79 3.61
C ILE A 83 13.46 8.04 3.93
N TYR A 84 14.33 7.03 3.79
CA TYR A 84 15.79 7.15 3.96
C TYR A 84 16.55 7.31 2.65
#